data_AF-B5RI84-F1
#
_entry.id   AF-B5RI84-F1
#
_cell.length_a   1.000
_cell.length_b   1.000
_cell.length_c   1.000
_cell.angle_alpha   90.00
_cell.angle_beta   90.00
_cell.angle_gamma   90.00
#
_symmetry.space_group_name_H-M   'P 1'
#
loop_
_entity.id
_entity.type
_entity.pdbx_description
1 polymer ?
#
loop_
_entity_poly.entity_id
_entity_poly.type
_entity_poly.pdbx_seq_one_letter_code
_entity_poly.pdbx_strand_id
1 'polypeptide(L)'
;DKEGQQHRQLPPPQSPSPAAEMNGQAQTAAVTPDPSTETDSEPEVREAGAEAAEAPDTQADGEDGQDAPPATRRRQQQPENVVSEVEIPNVGRILVQADNDGYNEEMMLTPAMQGIIMAIAKARQAFDNEGPEAGLIKAFQEEYSRLFELSQEETTAQQDPRLHHALVYFFQNQAPNRVIERTLLNGFTDRNLSFDNRSISIMREARAKLRLIKPEDMDMEEYMQWHDDYSLFRTVFVYLLTGLEQYQHGKVSEALNYLNHAYKDNTMLLRRGEKRGVEQSLIALYRRRCLKEVNDNAATLFRSGEVSGVEEGVIIMNEAVIPCMHLMSRPDMVSQEDLDTMEAIRSHWCSYLEMDLDDTLQLKLGEFLPRVLDCSTERVVLKDPPTVRSKVPHDLCSRLAAIMESITNTSVVSVK
;
A
#
# COMPACT_ATOMS: atom_id res chain seq x y z
N ASP A 1 5.10 25.73 -48.80
CA ASP A 1 3.99 26.08 -47.88
C ASP A 1 4.25 25.54 -46.50
N LYS A 2 4.28 26.46 -45.53
CA LYS A 2 4.34 26.20 -44.09
C LYS A 2 2.90 26.27 -43.58
N GLU A 3 2.39 25.21 -42.96
CA GLU A 3 1.19 25.30 -42.13
C GLU A 3 1.54 24.85 -40.71
N GLY A 4 1.35 25.77 -39.76
CA GLY A 4 1.64 25.60 -38.35
C GLY A 4 0.48 24.97 -37.61
N GLN A 5 0.79 24.00 -36.74
CA GLN A 5 -0.11 23.50 -35.73
C GLN A 5 -0.16 24.50 -34.57
N GLN A 6 -1.32 25.14 -34.39
CA GLN A 6 -1.64 25.94 -33.21
C GLN A 6 -1.91 25.02 -32.02
N HIS A 7 -1.06 25.11 -30.99
CA HIS A 7 -1.35 24.57 -29.67
C HIS A 7 -2.55 25.31 -29.06
N ARG A 8 -3.62 24.56 -28.78
CA ARG A 8 -4.78 25.04 -28.04
C ARG A 8 -4.46 24.97 -26.53
N GLN A 9 -3.99 26.07 -25.96
CA GLN A 9 -3.83 26.23 -24.50
C GLN A 9 -5.22 26.29 -23.84
N LEU A 10 -5.44 25.45 -22.82
CA LEU A 10 -6.60 25.54 -21.93
C LEU A 10 -6.40 26.69 -20.92
N PRO A 11 -7.46 27.44 -20.55
CA PRO A 11 -7.33 28.56 -19.62
C PRO A 11 -7.15 28.07 -18.17
N PRO A 12 -6.50 28.87 -17.31
CA PRO A 12 -6.28 28.53 -15.90
C PRO A 12 -7.60 28.56 -15.09
N PRO A 13 -7.69 27.81 -13.97
CA PRO A 13 -8.87 27.80 -13.11
C PRO A 13 -9.02 29.15 -12.39
N GLN A 14 -10.22 29.72 -12.45
CA GLN A 14 -10.57 30.98 -11.80
C GLN A 14 -10.83 30.78 -10.30
N SER A 15 -10.32 31.72 -9.50
CA SER A 15 -10.54 31.83 -8.05
C SER A 15 -12.02 32.08 -7.70
N PRO A 16 -12.54 31.57 -6.57
CA PRO A 16 -13.94 31.77 -6.20
C PRO A 16 -14.16 33.19 -5.65
N SER A 17 -15.17 33.89 -6.17
CA SER A 17 -15.72 35.10 -5.54
C SER A 17 -17.02 34.78 -4.78
N PRO A 18 -17.36 35.57 -3.74
CA PRO A 18 -18.25 35.14 -2.67
C PRO A 18 -19.71 35.52 -2.88
N ALA A 19 -20.58 34.71 -2.26
CA ALA A 19 -21.91 34.99 -1.73
C ALA A 19 -22.95 35.67 -2.64
N ALA A 20 -23.95 34.89 -3.07
CA ALA A 20 -25.27 35.38 -3.43
C ALA A 20 -26.33 34.66 -2.59
N GLU A 21 -27.28 35.47 -2.11
CA GLU A 21 -28.22 35.22 -1.03
C GLU A 21 -29.25 34.11 -1.32
N MET A 22 -29.50 33.27 -0.32
CA MET A 22 -30.68 32.39 -0.24
C MET A 22 -31.91 33.19 0.19
N ASN A 23 -33.00 33.04 -0.55
CA ASN A 23 -34.34 33.38 -0.09
C ASN A 23 -35.28 32.21 -0.43
N GLY A 24 -36.10 31.76 0.52
CA GLY A 24 -37.29 30.96 0.21
C GLY A 24 -37.58 29.70 1.04
N GLN A 25 -38.08 29.93 2.26
CA GLN A 25 -39.29 29.31 2.84
C GLN A 25 -39.30 27.82 3.28
N ALA A 26 -39.56 27.69 4.58
CA ALA A 26 -39.96 26.52 5.32
C ALA A 26 -41.39 26.05 5.01
N GLN A 27 -41.64 24.74 5.13
CA GLN A 27 -42.92 24.19 5.58
C GLN A 27 -42.68 23.00 6.52
N THR A 28 -43.37 23.06 7.66
CA THR A 28 -43.46 22.08 8.74
C THR A 28 -44.84 21.41 8.72
N ALA A 29 -44.91 20.11 9.03
CA ALA A 29 -46.00 19.39 9.74
C ALA A 29 -45.66 17.88 9.72
N ALA A 30 -45.29 17.23 10.85
CA ALA A 30 -46.16 16.66 11.92
C ALA A 30 -46.88 15.35 11.48
N VAL A 31 -47.03 14.25 12.24
CA VAL A 31 -46.71 13.81 13.62
C VAL A 31 -47.11 12.30 13.71
N THR A 32 -46.17 11.40 14.07
CA THR A 32 -46.23 10.22 15.02
C THR A 32 -47.28 9.06 14.90
N PRO A 33 -47.24 7.96 15.71
CA PRO A 33 -46.14 7.20 16.37
C PRO A 33 -46.27 5.62 16.44
N ASP A 34 -45.13 4.93 16.72
CA ASP A 34 -44.83 3.74 17.61
C ASP A 34 -45.59 2.39 17.58
N PRO A 35 -45.15 1.29 18.30
CA PRO A 35 -44.03 1.13 19.27
C PRO A 35 -43.18 -0.20 19.24
N SER A 36 -42.21 -0.24 20.18
CA SER A 36 -41.69 -1.38 20.97
C SER A 36 -40.43 -2.12 20.47
N THR A 37 -39.35 -2.38 21.23
CA THR A 37 -39.06 -2.25 22.68
C THR A 37 -37.55 -2.55 22.95
N GLU A 38 -36.95 -1.79 23.88
CA GLU A 38 -36.01 -2.19 24.99
C GLU A 38 -34.65 -2.83 24.66
N THR A 39 -33.49 -2.55 25.29
CA THR A 39 -33.03 -2.05 26.62
C THR A 39 -31.58 -1.51 26.43
N ASP A 40 -31.11 -0.35 26.91
CA ASP A 40 -30.89 0.20 28.27
C ASP A 40 -29.42 0.09 28.76
N SER A 41 -28.97 1.15 29.43
CA SER A 41 -27.77 1.35 30.28
C SER A 41 -26.46 1.94 29.69
N GLU A 42 -26.30 3.26 29.86
CA GLU A 42 -25.01 3.93 30.18
C GLU A 42 -24.59 3.63 31.64
N PRO A 43 -23.38 4.01 32.11
CA PRO A 43 -23.26 5.34 32.72
C PRO A 43 -21.91 6.09 32.54
N GLU A 44 -22.02 7.39 32.84
CA GLU A 44 -21.07 8.50 33.00
C GLU A 44 -19.71 8.26 33.69
N VAL A 45 -18.70 8.95 33.12
CA VAL A 45 -17.73 9.91 33.70
C VAL A 45 -17.41 9.86 35.21
N ARG A 46 -16.10 9.74 35.53
CA ARG A 46 -15.46 10.46 36.66
C ARG A 46 -13.94 10.58 36.55
N GLU A 47 -13.45 11.77 36.85
CA GLU A 47 -12.05 12.18 37.00
C GLU A 47 -11.34 11.49 38.18
N ALA A 48 -10.03 11.26 38.02
CA ALA A 48 -8.94 11.34 39.00
C ALA A 48 -7.66 10.90 38.24
N GLY A 49 -6.49 11.53 38.32
CA GLY A 49 -5.80 12.13 39.45
C GLY A 49 -4.35 11.63 39.32
N ALA A 50 -3.42 12.55 39.09
CA ALA A 50 -2.00 12.24 38.97
C ALA A 50 -1.45 11.72 40.30
N GLU A 51 -0.59 10.71 40.26
CA GLU A 51 0.38 10.49 41.33
C GLU A 51 1.60 9.69 40.86
N ALA A 52 2.74 10.16 41.36
CA ALA A 52 4.09 9.73 41.06
C ALA A 52 4.41 8.36 41.69
N ALA A 53 5.30 7.60 41.05
CA ALA A 53 5.93 6.44 41.65
C ALA A 53 7.44 6.69 41.77
N GLU A 54 7.86 7.06 42.98
CA GLU A 54 9.25 7.00 43.45
C GLU A 54 9.71 5.54 43.54
N ALA A 55 10.94 5.27 43.10
CA ALA A 55 11.65 4.03 43.37
C ALA A 55 12.52 4.19 44.63
N PRO A 56 12.66 3.16 45.48
CA PRO A 56 13.25 3.30 46.81
C PRO A 56 14.78 3.19 46.82
N ASP A 57 15.37 3.96 47.72
CA ASP A 57 16.77 3.91 48.18
C ASP A 57 17.14 2.54 48.80
N THR A 58 18.38 2.12 48.58
CA THR A 58 19.09 1.20 49.50
C THR A 58 20.57 1.59 49.58
N GLN A 59 21.02 1.85 50.81
CA GLN A 59 22.38 2.25 51.22
C GLN A 59 23.39 1.09 51.11
N ALA A 60 24.68 1.41 50.87
CA ALA A 60 25.77 1.30 51.88
C ALA A 60 27.20 1.23 51.26
N ASP A 61 28.02 2.22 51.64
CA ASP A 61 29.43 2.24 52.08
C ASP A 61 30.63 1.72 51.24
N GLY A 62 31.66 2.59 51.18
CA GLY A 62 33.07 2.28 50.90
C GLY A 62 33.94 3.53 50.67
N GLU A 63 34.95 3.76 51.54
CA GLU A 63 35.74 4.99 51.79
C GLU A 63 36.92 5.34 50.83
N ASP A 64 37.53 6.51 51.11
CA ASP A 64 38.83 7.10 50.71
C ASP A 64 38.96 7.77 49.32
N GLY A 65 39.55 8.96 49.10
CA GLY A 65 40.24 9.96 49.93
C GLY A 65 41.04 10.94 49.01
N GLN A 66 41.00 12.25 49.31
CA GLN A 66 41.93 13.35 48.94
C GLN A 66 42.13 13.81 47.47
N ASP A 67 41.66 15.02 47.11
CA ASP A 67 42.47 16.27 46.96
C ASP A 67 41.64 17.41 46.30
N ALA A 68 41.78 18.65 46.78
CA ALA A 68 41.11 19.88 46.27
C ALA A 68 42.12 20.77 45.49
N PRO A 69 41.74 21.74 44.60
CA PRO A 69 41.05 22.98 45.01
C PRO A 69 40.16 23.62 43.88
N PRO A 70 39.83 24.93 43.81
CA PRO A 70 38.46 25.43 43.98
C PRO A 70 37.80 26.05 42.72
N ALA A 71 36.46 26.07 42.76
CA ALA A 71 35.50 26.91 42.05
C ALA A 71 35.96 27.86 40.91
N THR A 72 35.50 27.55 39.69
CA THR A 72 35.19 28.56 38.65
C THR A 72 33.77 28.34 38.12
N ARG A 73 32.87 29.21 38.57
CA ARG A 73 31.58 29.64 37.98
C ARG A 73 30.97 28.72 36.90
N ARG A 74 29.86 28.07 37.28
CA ARG A 74 28.80 27.57 36.37
C ARG A 74 28.45 28.65 35.33
N ARG A 75 28.94 28.51 34.09
CA ARG A 75 28.21 28.97 32.91
C ARG A 75 27.25 27.85 32.55
N GLN A 76 25.95 28.15 32.58
CA GLN A 76 24.92 27.30 32.01
C GLN A 76 25.31 27.01 30.56
N GLN A 77 25.74 25.77 30.28
CA GLN A 77 25.80 25.28 28.92
C GLN A 77 24.34 25.14 28.46
N GLN A 78 23.97 25.95 27.47
CA GLN A 78 22.80 25.70 26.65
C GLN A 78 22.91 24.29 26.05
N PRO A 79 21.80 23.56 25.84
CA PRO A 79 21.88 22.29 25.12
C PRO A 79 22.47 22.60 23.73
N GLU A 80 23.57 21.92 23.40
CA GLU A 80 24.15 21.98 22.07
C GLU A 80 23.09 21.41 21.10
N ASN A 81 22.47 22.29 20.31
CA ASN A 81 21.67 21.93 19.15
C ASN A 81 22.47 20.95 18.29
N VAL A 82 22.13 19.66 18.32
CA VAL A 82 22.74 18.67 17.43
C VAL A 82 22.13 18.91 16.05
N VAL A 83 22.91 19.54 15.17
CA VAL A 83 22.52 19.77 13.78
C VAL A 83 22.97 18.57 12.96
N SER A 84 22.02 17.79 12.44
CA SER A 84 22.32 16.70 11.51
C SER A 84 22.29 17.24 10.08
N GLU A 85 23.34 16.98 9.30
CA GLU A 85 23.38 17.29 7.87
C GLU A 85 22.75 16.13 7.09
N VAL A 86 21.63 16.38 6.41
CA VAL A 86 21.06 15.42 5.47
C VAL A 86 21.21 15.93 4.05
N GLU A 87 21.80 15.10 3.20
CA GLU A 87 21.97 15.36 1.78
C GLU A 87 20.73 14.85 1.04
N ILE A 88 19.87 15.78 0.61
CA ILE A 88 18.69 15.45 -0.17
C ILE A 88 19.05 15.53 -1.66
N PRO A 89 18.84 14.45 -2.44
CA PRO A 89 19.05 14.46 -3.88
C PRO A 89 18.36 15.66 -4.54
N ASN A 90 19.08 16.39 -5.41
CA ASN A 90 18.61 17.58 -6.14
C ASN A 90 18.25 18.82 -5.31
N VAL A 91 18.36 18.79 -3.98
CA VAL A 91 18.14 19.94 -3.08
C VAL A 91 19.44 20.43 -2.45
N GLY A 92 20.38 19.51 -2.18
CA GLY A 92 21.64 19.80 -1.52
C GLY A 92 21.60 19.50 -0.02
N ARG A 93 22.55 20.07 0.74
CA ARG A 93 22.68 19.81 2.18
C ARG A 93 21.69 20.65 2.97
N ILE A 94 20.85 20.00 3.75
CA ILE A 94 19.93 20.65 4.70
C ILE A 94 20.45 20.42 6.11
N LEU A 95 20.60 21.51 6.86
CA LEU A 95 20.92 21.50 8.28
C LEU A 95 19.62 21.28 9.06
N VAL A 96 19.46 20.11 9.66
CA VAL A 96 18.29 19.77 10.47
C VAL A 96 18.63 19.94 11.94
N GLN A 97 17.89 20.79 12.64
CA GLN A 97 17.99 20.94 14.08
C GLN A 97 17.26 19.76 14.74
N ALA A 98 17.97 18.88 15.45
CA ALA A 98 17.41 17.64 16.03
C ALA A 98 16.41 17.88 17.19
N ASP A 99 16.28 19.12 17.64
CA ASP A 99 15.58 19.45 18.89
C ASP A 99 14.09 19.78 18.63
N ASN A 100 13.29 18.74 18.35
CA ASN A 100 11.90 18.51 18.85
C ASN A 100 11.10 17.55 17.94
N ASP A 101 10.63 16.45 18.55
CA ASP A 101 9.40 15.72 18.22
C ASP A 101 9.14 15.31 16.74
N GLY A 102 9.89 14.31 16.26
CA GLY A 102 9.41 13.43 15.18
C GLY A 102 10.11 13.56 13.83
N TYR A 103 11.39 13.94 13.83
CA TYR A 103 12.25 13.84 12.65
C TYR A 103 12.60 12.37 12.34
N ASN A 104 12.18 11.88 11.17
CA ASN A 104 12.55 10.58 10.63
C ASN A 104 13.28 10.75 9.29
N GLU A 105 14.58 10.47 9.30
CA GLU A 105 15.46 10.55 8.12
C GLU A 105 14.99 9.65 6.97
N GLU A 106 14.47 8.46 7.26
CA GLU A 106 13.92 7.54 6.23
C GLU A 106 12.69 8.15 5.55
N MET A 107 11.84 8.82 6.31
CA MET A 107 10.63 9.47 5.77
C MET A 107 10.97 10.69 4.90
N MET A 108 12.03 11.42 5.25
CA MET A 108 12.57 12.55 4.47
C MET A 108 13.14 12.11 3.12
N LEU A 109 13.60 10.86 3.01
CA LEU A 109 14.12 10.29 1.77
C LEU A 109 13.03 9.71 0.86
N THR A 110 11.78 9.68 1.30
CA THR A 110 10.69 9.21 0.44
C THR A 110 10.47 10.16 -0.75
N PRO A 111 10.19 9.65 -1.95
CA PRO A 111 9.90 10.51 -3.12
C PRO A 111 8.75 11.50 -2.89
N ALA A 112 7.78 11.13 -2.03
CA ALA A 112 6.68 11.99 -1.63
C ALA A 112 7.17 13.21 -0.83
N MET A 113 7.97 12.99 0.22
CA MET A 113 8.48 14.08 1.05
C MET A 113 9.48 14.96 0.29
N GLN A 114 10.34 14.34 -0.53
CA GLN A 114 11.28 15.07 -1.38
C GLN A 114 10.55 16.00 -2.36
N GLY A 115 9.43 15.56 -2.94
CA GLY A 115 8.57 16.41 -3.78
C GLY A 115 8.09 17.66 -3.06
N ILE A 116 7.56 17.50 -1.84
CA ILE A 116 7.08 18.60 -1.00
C ILE A 116 8.22 19.58 -0.66
N ILE A 117 9.38 19.07 -0.23
CA ILE A 117 10.55 19.89 0.10
C ILE A 117 11.01 20.70 -1.12
N MET A 118 11.09 20.07 -2.29
CA MET A 118 11.45 20.75 -3.54
C MET A 118 10.42 21.82 -3.90
N ALA A 119 9.12 21.55 -3.74
CA ALA A 119 8.07 22.50 -4.01
C ALA A 119 8.13 23.72 -3.07
N ILE A 120 8.42 23.51 -1.78
CA ILE A 120 8.65 24.59 -0.81
C ILE A 120 9.88 25.42 -1.21
N ALA A 121 10.97 24.77 -1.63
CA ALA A 121 12.17 25.46 -2.08
C ALA A 121 11.89 26.35 -3.31
N LYS A 122 11.12 25.86 -4.28
CA LYS A 122 10.67 26.63 -5.46
C LYS A 122 9.74 27.79 -5.10
N ALA A 123 8.95 27.67 -4.04
CA ALA A 123 8.05 28.70 -3.55
C ALA A 123 8.73 29.83 -2.76
N ARG A 124 10.05 29.78 -2.59
CA ARG A 124 10.83 30.75 -1.80
C ARG A 124 10.52 32.20 -2.14
N GLN A 125 10.49 32.57 -3.42
CA GLN A 125 10.28 33.97 -3.81
C GLN A 125 8.88 34.47 -3.41
N ALA A 126 7.84 33.63 -3.58
CA ALA A 126 6.48 33.98 -3.15
C ALA A 126 6.40 34.11 -1.63
N PHE A 127 7.05 33.19 -0.90
CA PHE A 127 7.14 33.26 0.56
C PHE A 127 7.83 34.54 1.04
N ASP A 128 9.01 34.85 0.49
CA ASP A 128 9.84 35.98 0.95
C ASP A 128 9.15 37.34 0.63
N ASN A 129 8.33 37.41 -0.43
CA ASN A 129 7.63 38.63 -0.85
C ASN A 129 6.26 38.85 -0.20
N GLU A 130 5.44 37.79 -0.10
CA GLU A 130 4.01 37.86 0.24
C GLU A 130 3.64 37.05 1.49
N GLY A 131 4.59 36.31 2.06
CA GLY A 131 4.45 35.59 3.32
C GLY A 131 4.06 34.11 3.18
N PRO A 132 3.80 33.43 4.32
CA PRO A 132 3.62 31.98 4.37
C PRO A 132 2.46 31.43 3.54
N GLU A 133 1.35 32.16 3.45
CA GLU A 133 0.20 31.75 2.65
C GLU A 133 0.50 31.72 1.15
N ALA A 134 1.13 32.77 0.62
CA ALA A 134 1.56 32.81 -0.78
C ALA A 134 2.60 31.72 -1.07
N GLY A 135 3.52 31.49 -0.13
CA GLY A 135 4.48 30.38 -0.19
C GLY A 135 3.79 29.02 -0.27
N LEU A 136 2.77 28.77 0.57
CA LEU A 136 1.99 27.53 0.54
C LEU A 136 1.24 27.36 -0.78
N ILE A 137 0.55 28.40 -1.26
CA ILE A 137 -0.20 28.32 -2.53
C ILE A 137 0.73 27.96 -3.68
N LYS A 138 1.90 28.61 -3.76
CA LYS A 138 2.89 28.34 -4.81
C LYS A 138 3.48 26.93 -4.68
N ALA A 139 3.84 26.49 -3.46
CA ALA A 139 4.38 25.15 -3.25
C ALA A 139 3.35 24.07 -3.58
N PHE A 140 2.09 24.28 -3.19
CA PHE A 140 0.99 23.38 -3.52
C PHE A 140 0.81 23.24 -5.03
N GLN A 141 0.84 24.35 -5.78
CA GLN A 141 0.76 24.32 -7.24
C GLN A 141 1.95 23.60 -7.89
N GLU A 142 3.17 23.82 -7.40
CA GLU A 142 4.36 23.14 -7.92
C GLU A 142 4.28 21.62 -7.72
N GLU A 143 3.89 21.16 -6.53
CA GLU A 143 3.80 19.72 -6.25
C GLU A 143 2.59 19.07 -6.96
N TYR A 144 1.46 19.78 -7.03
CA TYR A 144 0.31 19.35 -7.83
C TYR A 144 0.72 19.12 -9.29
N SER A 145 1.35 20.11 -9.92
CA SER A 145 1.78 20.02 -11.32
C SER A 145 2.76 18.89 -11.54
N ARG A 146 3.76 18.73 -10.65
CA ARG A 146 4.74 17.63 -10.74
C ARG A 146 4.08 16.25 -10.68
N LEU A 147 3.17 16.04 -9.73
CA LEU A 147 2.46 14.77 -9.56
C LEU A 147 1.45 14.52 -10.69
N PHE A 148 0.84 15.59 -11.22
CA PHE A 148 -0.03 15.50 -12.38
C PHE A 148 0.75 15.12 -13.64
N GLU A 149 1.90 15.74 -13.91
CA GLU A 149 2.80 15.37 -15.01
C GLU A 149 3.25 13.91 -14.89
N LEU A 150 3.70 13.48 -13.70
CA LEU A 150 4.06 12.08 -13.43
C LEU A 150 2.88 11.12 -13.68
N SER A 151 1.64 11.54 -13.44
CA SER A 151 0.46 10.72 -13.73
C SER A 151 0.15 10.54 -15.21
N GLN A 152 0.70 11.40 -16.08
CA GLN A 152 0.57 11.29 -17.52
C GLN A 152 1.64 10.36 -18.14
N GLU A 153 2.64 9.92 -17.37
CA GLU A 153 3.64 8.97 -17.84
C GLU A 153 3.00 7.61 -18.15
N GLU A 154 3.51 6.97 -19.21
CA GLU A 154 3.02 5.67 -19.64
C GLU A 154 3.46 4.55 -18.68
N THR A 155 2.54 3.66 -18.33
CA THR A 155 2.86 2.46 -17.56
C THR A 155 3.51 1.44 -18.48
N THR A 156 4.69 0.95 -18.11
CA THR A 156 5.42 -0.07 -18.85
C THR A 156 5.51 -1.37 -18.03
N ALA A 157 6.08 -2.41 -18.63
CA ALA A 157 6.31 -3.66 -17.92
C ALA A 157 7.22 -3.48 -16.68
N GLN A 158 8.23 -2.61 -16.76
CA GLN A 158 9.21 -2.40 -15.67
C GLN A 158 8.86 -1.24 -14.73
N GLN A 159 7.94 -0.35 -15.12
CA GLN A 159 7.68 0.90 -14.38
C GLN A 159 6.20 1.21 -14.32
N ASP A 160 5.72 1.51 -13.11
CA ASP A 160 4.37 1.98 -12.84
C ASP A 160 4.41 3.29 -12.04
N PRO A 161 4.06 4.44 -12.66
CA PRO A 161 4.06 5.74 -12.00
C PRO A 161 3.24 5.78 -10.72
N ARG A 162 2.15 4.99 -10.63
CA ARG A 162 1.24 4.96 -9.47
C ARG A 162 1.91 4.47 -8.19
N LEU A 163 3.01 3.71 -8.30
CA LEU A 163 3.77 3.24 -7.14
C LEU A 163 4.54 4.35 -6.42
N HIS A 164 4.84 5.46 -7.11
CA HIS A 164 5.63 6.57 -6.57
C HIS A 164 4.84 7.42 -5.56
N HIS A 165 3.54 7.62 -5.79
CA HIS A 165 2.72 8.48 -4.94
C HIS A 165 1.22 8.18 -5.05
N ALA A 166 0.48 8.29 -3.93
CA ALA A 166 -0.97 8.08 -3.88
C ALA A 166 -1.73 8.99 -4.87
N LEU A 167 -1.34 10.26 -4.96
CA LEU A 167 -1.97 11.20 -5.89
C LEU A 167 -1.81 10.80 -7.36
N VAL A 168 -0.73 10.12 -7.74
CA VAL A 168 -0.58 9.61 -9.12
C VAL A 168 -1.65 8.56 -9.40
N TYR A 169 -1.89 7.66 -8.44
CA TYR A 169 -3.00 6.71 -8.50
C TYR A 169 -4.37 7.41 -8.55
N PHE A 170 -4.56 8.47 -7.75
CA PHE A 170 -5.83 9.24 -7.73
C PHE A 170 -6.09 9.96 -9.06
N PHE A 171 -5.07 10.60 -9.65
CA PHE A 171 -5.19 11.28 -10.94
C PHE A 171 -5.57 10.30 -12.06
N GLN A 172 -4.86 9.17 -12.16
CA GLN A 172 -5.13 8.18 -13.21
C GLN A 172 -6.51 7.52 -13.08
N ASN A 173 -7.07 7.49 -11.87
CA ASN A 173 -8.40 6.94 -11.58
C ASN A 173 -9.50 7.99 -11.43
N GLN A 174 -9.22 9.26 -11.76
CA GLN A 174 -10.20 10.36 -11.74
C GLN A 174 -10.85 10.57 -10.36
N ALA A 175 -10.04 10.56 -9.31
CA ALA A 175 -10.54 10.92 -7.98
C ALA A 175 -11.10 12.35 -7.94
N PRO A 176 -12.10 12.63 -7.08
CA PRO A 176 -12.62 13.98 -6.93
C PRO A 176 -11.53 14.98 -6.54
N ASN A 177 -11.56 16.18 -7.13
CA ASN A 177 -10.56 17.23 -6.86
C ASN A 177 -10.42 17.52 -5.36
N ARG A 178 -11.51 17.46 -4.59
CA ARG A 178 -11.47 17.67 -3.12
C ARG A 178 -10.61 16.62 -2.40
N VAL A 179 -10.68 15.35 -2.82
CA VAL A 179 -9.86 14.26 -2.26
C VAL A 179 -8.38 14.49 -2.61
N ILE A 180 -8.10 14.87 -3.85
CA ILE A 180 -6.75 15.21 -4.32
C ILE A 180 -6.18 16.39 -3.54
N GLU A 181 -6.93 17.49 -3.44
CA GLU A 181 -6.51 18.73 -2.79
C GLU A 181 -6.25 18.52 -1.30
N ARG A 182 -7.16 17.83 -0.58
CA ARG A 182 -6.94 17.51 0.83
C ARG A 182 -5.75 16.57 1.04
N THR A 183 -5.59 15.57 0.17
CA THR A 183 -4.46 14.64 0.26
C THR A 183 -3.13 15.37 0.05
N LEU A 184 -3.07 16.27 -0.94
CA LEU A 184 -1.88 17.09 -1.18
C LEU A 184 -1.62 18.03 0.00
N LEU A 185 -2.66 18.71 0.50
CA LEU A 185 -2.55 19.61 1.64
C LEU A 185 -2.06 18.89 2.90
N ASN A 186 -2.52 17.66 3.13
CA ASN A 186 -2.05 16.80 4.22
C ASN A 186 -0.53 16.56 4.14
N GLY A 187 0.02 16.40 2.94
CA GLY A 187 1.48 16.28 2.74
C GLY A 187 2.25 17.48 3.33
N PHE A 188 1.73 18.71 3.14
CA PHE A 188 2.33 19.91 3.72
C PHE A 188 2.16 20.04 5.25
N THR A 189 1.38 19.17 5.90
CA THR A 189 1.19 19.21 7.37
C THR A 189 2.15 18.32 8.15
N ASP A 190 3.00 17.58 7.43
CA ASP A 190 3.88 16.56 7.99
C ASP A 190 4.88 17.14 8.99
N ARG A 191 5.08 16.45 10.11
CA ARG A 191 5.97 16.91 11.19
C ARG A 191 7.43 16.98 10.74
N ASN A 192 7.83 16.14 9.79
CA ASN A 192 9.19 16.11 9.26
C ASN A 192 9.57 17.40 8.53
N LEU A 193 8.61 18.26 8.14
CA LEU A 193 8.89 19.59 7.59
C LEU A 193 9.40 20.59 8.63
N SER A 194 9.55 20.19 9.90
CA SER A 194 9.98 21.09 10.99
C SER A 194 11.50 21.36 11.04
N PHE A 195 12.21 21.20 9.92
CA PHE A 195 13.68 21.36 9.87
C PHE A 195 14.14 22.80 9.62
N ASP A 196 13.31 23.69 9.07
CA ASP A 196 13.64 25.10 8.88
C ASP A 196 12.43 26.04 9.04
N ASN A 197 12.71 27.32 9.31
CA ASN A 197 11.67 28.31 9.60
C ASN A 197 10.65 28.50 8.46
N ARG A 198 11.07 28.36 7.18
CA ARG A 198 10.15 28.50 6.04
C ARG A 198 9.20 27.32 6.00
N SER A 199 9.72 26.09 6.03
CA SER A 199 8.91 24.87 6.01
C SER A 199 7.99 24.79 7.22
N ILE A 200 8.45 25.19 8.42
CA ILE A 200 7.59 25.31 9.62
C ILE A 200 6.43 26.28 9.39
N SER A 201 6.69 27.44 8.80
CA SER A 201 5.67 28.47 8.57
C SER A 201 4.62 28.02 7.55
N ILE A 202 5.07 27.40 6.45
CA ILE A 202 4.18 26.82 5.43
C ILE A 202 3.37 25.65 6.03
N MET A 203 4.00 24.79 6.83
CA MET A 203 3.32 23.68 7.51
C MET A 203 2.23 24.17 8.47
N ARG A 204 2.49 25.25 9.21
CA ARG A 204 1.47 25.87 10.09
C ARG A 204 0.29 26.40 9.30
N GLU A 205 0.55 27.04 8.16
CA GLU A 205 -0.49 27.54 7.26
C GLU A 205 -1.31 26.40 6.65
N ALA A 206 -0.65 25.31 6.24
CA ALA A 206 -1.32 24.11 5.72
C ALA A 206 -2.25 23.49 6.77
N ARG A 207 -1.79 23.38 8.04
CA ARG A 207 -2.61 22.92 9.16
C ARG A 207 -3.79 23.85 9.43
N ALA A 208 -3.61 25.16 9.31
CA ALA A 208 -4.69 26.13 9.45
C ALA A 208 -5.75 25.92 8.36
N LYS A 209 -5.34 25.80 7.08
CA LYS A 209 -6.25 25.53 5.96
C LYS A 209 -6.97 24.18 6.09
N LEU A 210 -6.28 23.13 6.54
CA LEU A 210 -6.89 21.81 6.73
C LEU A 210 -8.02 21.82 7.78
N ARG A 211 -7.86 22.61 8.85
CA ARG A 211 -8.89 22.79 9.90
C ARG A 211 -10.14 23.54 9.43
N LEU A 212 -10.04 24.28 8.33
CA LEU A 212 -11.19 25.00 7.75
C LEU A 212 -12.09 24.07 6.93
N ILE A 213 -11.61 22.88 6.52
CA ILE A 213 -12.40 21.90 5.80
C ILE A 213 -13.35 21.22 6.79
N LYS A 214 -14.64 21.53 6.71
CA LYS A 214 -15.65 20.95 7.60
C LYS A 214 -16.14 19.59 7.09
N PRO A 215 -16.76 18.76 7.95
CA PRO A 215 -17.38 17.51 7.52
C PRO A 215 -18.46 17.70 6.45
N GLU A 216 -19.16 18.84 6.43
CA GLU A 216 -20.17 19.12 5.40
C GLU A 216 -19.54 19.43 4.03
N ASP A 217 -18.27 19.83 4.00
CA ASP A 217 -17.53 20.17 2.78
C ASP A 217 -16.90 18.92 2.14
N MET A 218 -16.86 17.78 2.84
CA MET A 218 -16.20 16.57 2.37
C MET A 218 -16.79 15.29 2.96
N ASP A 219 -17.08 14.34 2.08
CA ASP A 219 -17.34 12.96 2.47
C ASP A 219 -16.04 12.28 2.94
N MET A 220 -15.95 12.07 4.25
CA MET A 220 -14.79 11.41 4.86
C MET A 220 -14.73 9.91 4.59
N GLU A 221 -15.88 9.26 4.34
CA GLU A 221 -15.92 7.85 3.98
C GLU A 221 -15.38 7.66 2.56
N GLU A 222 -15.80 8.50 1.62
CA GLU A 222 -15.22 8.53 0.27
C GLU A 222 -13.71 8.80 0.32
N TYR A 223 -13.28 9.80 1.09
CA TYR A 223 -11.86 10.13 1.26
C TYR A 223 -11.07 8.92 1.77
N MET A 224 -11.53 8.25 2.83
CA MET A 224 -10.84 7.09 3.39
C MET A 224 -10.83 5.92 2.41
N GLN A 225 -11.93 5.69 1.69
CA GLN A 225 -12.03 4.61 0.72
C GLN A 225 -11.01 4.74 -0.43
N TRP A 226 -10.68 5.95 -0.87
CA TRP A 226 -9.62 6.20 -1.86
C TRP A 226 -8.23 5.82 -1.35
N HIS A 227 -7.94 6.13 -0.08
CA HIS A 227 -6.67 5.74 0.55
C HIS A 227 -6.60 4.23 0.78
N ASP A 228 -7.71 3.61 1.17
CA ASP A 228 -7.80 2.15 1.32
C ASP A 228 -7.60 1.44 -0.03
N ASP A 229 -8.17 1.96 -1.12
CA ASP A 229 -7.95 1.45 -2.47
C ASP A 229 -6.48 1.54 -2.89
N TYR A 230 -5.82 2.67 -2.60
CA TYR A 230 -4.40 2.82 -2.88
C TYR A 230 -3.53 1.88 -2.02
N SER A 231 -3.88 1.68 -0.76
CA SER A 231 -3.22 0.74 0.14
C SER A 231 -3.36 -0.71 -0.36
N LEU A 232 -4.56 -1.08 -0.80
CA LEU A 232 -4.84 -2.39 -1.40
C LEU A 232 -4.07 -2.56 -2.71
N PHE A 233 -4.01 -1.53 -3.56
CA PHE A 233 -3.21 -1.53 -4.79
C PHE A 233 -1.72 -1.80 -4.51
N ARG A 234 -1.14 -1.14 -3.50
CA ARG A 234 0.25 -1.41 -3.08
C ARG A 234 0.40 -2.85 -2.55
N THR A 235 -0.59 -3.33 -1.81
CA THR A 235 -0.61 -4.71 -1.27
C THR A 235 -0.65 -5.75 -2.39
N VAL A 236 -1.46 -5.53 -3.43
CA VAL A 236 -1.48 -6.37 -4.64
C VAL A 236 -0.11 -6.41 -5.30
N PHE A 237 0.58 -5.27 -5.43
CA PHE A 237 1.96 -5.24 -5.94
C PHE A 237 2.92 -6.03 -5.06
N VAL A 238 2.83 -5.90 -3.73
CA VAL A 238 3.64 -6.70 -2.80
C VAL A 238 3.43 -8.20 -3.05
N TYR A 239 2.18 -8.66 -3.13
CA TYR A 239 1.87 -10.06 -3.37
C TYR A 239 2.33 -10.52 -4.75
N LEU A 240 2.11 -9.73 -5.81
CA LEU A 240 2.56 -10.04 -7.15
C LEU A 240 4.09 -10.20 -7.19
N LEU A 241 4.83 -9.19 -6.74
CA LEU A 241 6.29 -9.19 -6.80
C LEU A 241 6.87 -10.30 -5.93
N THR A 242 6.37 -10.49 -4.71
CA THR A 242 6.83 -11.58 -3.85
C THR A 242 6.48 -12.95 -4.42
N GLY A 243 5.31 -13.12 -5.05
CA GLY A 243 4.95 -14.34 -5.74
C GLY A 243 5.90 -14.67 -6.90
N LEU A 244 6.23 -13.67 -7.72
CA LEU A 244 7.18 -13.83 -8.83
C LEU A 244 8.61 -14.10 -8.33
N GLU A 245 9.05 -13.46 -7.25
CA GLU A 245 10.34 -13.74 -6.61
C GLU A 245 10.40 -15.19 -6.10
N GLN A 246 9.38 -15.67 -5.39
CA GLN A 246 9.36 -17.06 -4.92
C GLN A 246 9.34 -18.06 -6.10
N TYR A 247 8.63 -17.72 -7.18
CA TYR A 247 8.62 -18.53 -8.39
C TYR A 247 10.02 -18.67 -8.99
N GLN A 248 10.77 -17.57 -9.11
CA GLN A 248 12.16 -17.59 -9.60
C GLN A 248 13.11 -18.39 -8.71
N HIS A 249 12.84 -18.47 -7.40
CA HIS A 249 13.61 -19.28 -6.47
C HIS A 249 13.17 -20.76 -6.39
N GLY A 250 12.24 -21.19 -7.25
CA GLY A 250 11.72 -22.57 -7.27
C GLY A 250 10.78 -22.91 -6.11
N LYS A 251 10.34 -21.90 -5.33
CA LYS A 251 9.39 -22.07 -4.21
C LYS A 251 7.96 -21.92 -4.71
N VAL A 252 7.56 -22.82 -5.59
CA VAL A 252 6.34 -22.69 -6.39
C VAL A 252 5.06 -22.71 -5.53
N SER A 253 5.02 -23.51 -4.46
CA SER A 253 3.87 -23.55 -3.55
C SER A 253 3.66 -22.21 -2.82
N GLU A 254 4.75 -21.57 -2.38
CA GLU A 254 4.70 -20.23 -1.76
C GLU A 254 4.27 -19.18 -2.80
N ALA A 255 4.84 -19.25 -4.00
CA ALA A 255 4.50 -18.37 -5.12
C ALA A 255 3.01 -18.43 -5.46
N LEU A 256 2.45 -19.65 -5.55
CA LEU A 256 1.03 -19.87 -5.82
C LEU A 256 0.13 -19.19 -4.78
N ASN A 257 0.48 -19.28 -3.49
CA ASN A 257 -0.29 -18.64 -2.44
C ASN A 257 -0.33 -17.12 -2.59
N TYR A 258 0.84 -16.49 -2.78
CA TYR A 258 0.92 -15.04 -3.02
C TYR A 258 0.14 -14.60 -4.26
N LEU A 259 0.29 -15.32 -5.38
CA LEU A 259 -0.39 -14.98 -6.63
C LEU A 259 -1.91 -15.17 -6.54
N ASN A 260 -2.40 -16.11 -5.72
CA ASN A 260 -3.83 -16.25 -5.44
C ASN A 260 -4.40 -15.03 -4.70
N HIS A 261 -3.69 -14.54 -3.68
CA HIS A 261 -4.08 -13.31 -2.97
C HIS A 261 -4.01 -12.09 -3.89
N ALA A 262 -2.90 -11.94 -4.63
CA ALA A 262 -2.76 -10.87 -5.62
C ALA A 262 -3.94 -10.85 -6.61
N TYR A 263 -4.30 -12.01 -7.16
CA TYR A 263 -5.39 -12.11 -8.14
C TYR A 263 -6.74 -11.73 -7.53
N LYS A 264 -7.04 -12.26 -6.34
CA LYS A 264 -8.31 -12.03 -5.63
C LYS A 264 -8.47 -10.54 -5.31
N ASP A 265 -7.47 -9.93 -4.71
CA ASP A 265 -7.52 -8.54 -4.25
C ASP A 265 -7.48 -7.58 -5.44
N ASN A 266 -6.70 -7.88 -6.48
CA ASN A 266 -6.69 -7.09 -7.71
C ASN A 266 -8.05 -7.10 -8.40
N THR A 267 -8.78 -8.22 -8.35
CA THR A 267 -10.14 -8.29 -8.90
C THR A 267 -11.09 -7.33 -8.18
N MET A 268 -10.93 -7.13 -6.86
CA MET A 268 -11.75 -6.16 -6.12
C MET A 268 -11.48 -4.72 -6.59
N LEU A 269 -10.22 -4.38 -6.88
CA LEU A 269 -9.84 -3.08 -7.43
C LEU A 269 -10.36 -2.88 -8.85
N LEU A 270 -10.18 -3.86 -9.74
CA LEU A 270 -10.58 -3.77 -11.14
C LEU A 270 -12.11 -3.63 -11.31
N ARG A 271 -12.91 -4.17 -10.39
CA ARG A 271 -14.37 -3.93 -10.34
C ARG A 271 -14.75 -2.46 -10.14
N ARG A 272 -13.86 -1.67 -9.53
CA ARG A 272 -14.04 -0.24 -9.27
C ARG A 272 -13.41 0.65 -10.36
N GLY A 273 -12.70 0.06 -11.33
CA GLY A 273 -12.11 0.76 -12.47
C GLY A 273 -10.89 0.04 -13.05
N GLU A 274 -10.73 0.07 -14.37
CA GLU A 274 -9.65 -0.65 -15.07
C GLU A 274 -8.23 -0.22 -14.64
N LYS A 275 -8.06 1.06 -14.30
CA LYS A 275 -6.79 1.64 -13.84
C LYS A 275 -6.58 1.55 -12.32
N ARG A 276 -7.47 0.90 -11.58
CA ARG A 276 -7.34 0.75 -10.13
C ARG A 276 -6.46 -0.42 -9.71
N GLY A 277 -6.27 -1.38 -10.61
CA GLY A 277 -5.47 -2.58 -10.36
C GLY A 277 -4.22 -2.67 -11.22
N VAL A 278 -3.56 -3.81 -11.15
CA VAL A 278 -2.52 -4.25 -12.08
C VAL A 278 -3.13 -5.06 -13.22
N GLU A 279 -2.33 -5.33 -14.24
CA GLU A 279 -2.72 -6.14 -15.39
C GLU A 279 -3.04 -7.58 -14.93
N GLN A 280 -4.31 -7.98 -15.06
CA GLN A 280 -4.81 -9.22 -14.48
C GLN A 280 -4.26 -10.47 -15.17
N SER A 281 -3.98 -10.42 -16.47
CA SER A 281 -3.54 -11.59 -17.23
C SER A 281 -2.13 -12.05 -16.83
N LEU A 282 -1.25 -11.14 -16.42
CA LEU A 282 0.06 -11.44 -15.87
C LEU A 282 -0.05 -12.27 -14.58
N ILE A 283 -0.90 -11.83 -13.62
CA ILE A 283 -1.14 -12.59 -12.39
C ILE A 283 -1.73 -13.96 -12.75
N ALA A 284 -2.72 -13.99 -13.64
CA ALA A 284 -3.40 -15.21 -14.07
C ALA A 284 -2.43 -16.22 -14.68
N LEU A 285 -1.53 -15.76 -15.56
CA LEU A 285 -0.52 -16.57 -16.23
C LEU A 285 0.40 -17.25 -15.23
N TYR A 286 1.00 -16.48 -14.30
CA TYR A 286 1.91 -17.06 -13.32
C TYR A 286 1.19 -17.93 -12.30
N ARG A 287 -0.05 -17.61 -11.94
CA ARG A 287 -0.90 -18.48 -11.12
C ARG A 287 -1.12 -19.83 -11.80
N ARG A 288 -1.48 -19.87 -13.09
CA ARG A 288 -1.63 -21.12 -13.87
C ARG A 288 -0.33 -21.92 -13.95
N ARG A 289 0.80 -21.25 -14.21
CA ARG A 289 2.12 -21.89 -14.24
C ARG A 289 2.47 -22.54 -12.91
N CYS A 290 2.31 -21.79 -11.80
CA CYS A 290 2.57 -22.31 -10.47
C CYS A 290 1.64 -23.48 -10.13
N LEU A 291 0.35 -23.37 -10.44
CA LEU A 291 -0.62 -24.44 -10.19
C LEU A 291 -0.24 -25.73 -10.91
N LYS A 292 0.13 -25.64 -12.19
CA LYS A 292 0.56 -26.80 -12.98
C LYS A 292 1.81 -27.47 -12.37
N GLU A 293 2.81 -26.68 -12.03
CA GLU A 293 4.07 -27.22 -11.48
C GLU A 293 3.91 -27.80 -10.07
N VAL A 294 3.09 -27.16 -9.21
CA VAL A 294 2.71 -27.71 -7.90
C VAL A 294 1.94 -29.03 -8.04
N ASN A 295 1.04 -29.10 -9.02
CA ASN A 295 0.30 -30.32 -9.35
C ASN A 295 1.24 -31.44 -9.83
N ASP A 296 2.16 -31.13 -10.73
CA ASP A 296 3.12 -32.11 -11.28
C ASP A 296 4.07 -32.63 -10.18
N ASN A 297 4.46 -31.78 -9.25
CA ASN A 297 5.20 -32.18 -8.05
C ASN A 297 4.39 -33.12 -7.16
N ALA A 298 3.13 -32.77 -6.85
CA ALA A 298 2.24 -33.62 -6.07
C ALA A 298 2.03 -34.99 -6.73
N ALA A 299 1.84 -35.03 -8.05
CA ALA A 299 1.69 -36.26 -8.81
C ALA A 299 2.97 -37.12 -8.80
N THR A 300 4.14 -36.49 -8.82
CA THR A 300 5.44 -37.18 -8.74
C THR A 300 5.67 -37.79 -7.37
N LEU A 301 5.39 -37.03 -6.30
CA LEU A 301 5.43 -37.49 -4.92
C LEU A 301 4.43 -38.64 -4.67
N PHE A 302 3.22 -38.52 -5.22
CA PHE A 302 2.20 -39.57 -5.14
C PHE A 302 2.64 -40.87 -5.84
N ARG A 303 3.35 -40.77 -6.98
CA ARG A 303 3.85 -41.94 -7.73
C ARG A 303 5.11 -42.57 -7.16
N SER A 304 5.81 -41.92 -6.23
CA SER A 304 7.07 -42.46 -5.70
C SER A 304 6.86 -43.78 -4.94
N GLY A 305 5.65 -44.02 -4.42
CA GLY A 305 5.31 -45.17 -3.59
C GLY A 305 5.90 -45.13 -2.17
N GLU A 306 6.72 -44.11 -1.86
CA GLU A 306 7.24 -43.89 -0.52
C GLU A 306 6.15 -43.28 0.36
N VAL A 307 5.90 -43.87 1.54
CA VAL A 307 4.81 -43.43 2.44
C VAL A 307 4.86 -41.92 2.72
N SER A 308 6.05 -41.38 3.02
CA SER A 308 6.23 -39.94 3.27
C SER A 308 6.02 -39.08 2.02
N GLY A 309 6.42 -39.57 0.85
CA GLY A 309 6.20 -38.87 -0.42
C GLY A 309 4.72 -38.80 -0.78
N VAL A 310 4.01 -39.93 -0.63
CA VAL A 310 2.56 -40.00 -0.88
C VAL A 310 1.80 -39.07 0.06
N GLU A 311 2.15 -39.05 1.34
CA GLU A 311 1.55 -38.14 2.33
C GLU A 311 1.77 -36.66 1.97
N GLU A 312 3.01 -36.29 1.63
CA GLU A 312 3.33 -34.92 1.17
C GLU A 312 2.57 -34.54 -0.10
N GLY A 313 2.47 -35.44 -1.09
CA GLY A 313 1.71 -35.21 -2.32
C GLY A 313 0.22 -34.98 -2.03
N VAL A 314 -0.38 -35.75 -1.12
CA VAL A 314 -1.77 -35.56 -0.68
C VAL A 314 -1.94 -34.24 0.07
N ILE A 315 -0.98 -33.83 0.90
CA ILE A 315 -0.99 -32.51 1.56
C ILE A 315 -0.99 -31.40 0.52
N ILE A 316 -0.09 -31.44 -0.47
CA ILE A 316 -0.02 -30.44 -1.54
C ILE A 316 -1.35 -30.35 -2.31
N MET A 317 -1.97 -31.49 -2.61
CA MET A 317 -3.28 -31.51 -3.27
C MET A 317 -4.35 -30.80 -2.45
N ASN A 318 -4.44 -31.11 -1.17
CA ASN A 318 -5.45 -30.57 -0.26
C ASN A 318 -5.25 -29.11 0.10
N GLU A 319 -4.00 -28.68 0.22
CA GLU A 319 -3.66 -27.36 0.76
C GLU A 319 -3.36 -26.32 -0.33
N ALA A 320 -3.00 -26.73 -1.54
CA ALA A 320 -2.62 -25.83 -2.62
C ALA A 320 -3.42 -26.05 -3.90
N VAL A 321 -3.42 -27.25 -4.47
CA VAL A 321 -4.00 -27.50 -5.81
C VAL A 321 -5.52 -27.36 -5.79
N ILE A 322 -6.21 -28.14 -4.96
CA ILE A 322 -7.67 -28.13 -4.86
C ILE A 322 -8.19 -26.73 -4.47
N PRO A 323 -7.64 -26.06 -3.43
CA PRO A 323 -8.01 -24.69 -3.10
C PRO A 323 -7.87 -23.71 -4.28
N CYS A 324 -6.78 -23.78 -5.04
CA CYS A 324 -6.57 -22.91 -6.19
C CYS A 324 -7.59 -23.16 -7.30
N MET A 325 -7.90 -24.43 -7.61
CA MET A 325 -8.91 -24.78 -8.61
C MET A 325 -10.29 -24.25 -8.24
N HIS A 326 -10.68 -24.33 -6.96
CA HIS A 326 -11.94 -23.74 -6.48
C HIS A 326 -12.00 -22.22 -6.66
N LEU A 327 -10.90 -21.53 -6.38
CA LEU A 327 -10.81 -20.07 -6.57
C LEU A 327 -10.90 -19.69 -8.03
N MET A 328 -10.30 -20.48 -8.91
CA MET A 328 -10.33 -20.29 -10.37
C MET A 328 -11.68 -20.64 -10.98
N SER A 329 -12.47 -21.51 -10.36
CA SER A 329 -13.79 -21.95 -10.86
C SER A 329 -14.92 -20.93 -10.68
N ARG A 330 -14.64 -19.77 -10.07
CA ARG A 330 -15.67 -18.75 -9.80
C ARG A 330 -16.15 -18.11 -11.12
N PRO A 331 -17.48 -18.08 -11.40
CA PRO A 331 -18.01 -17.71 -12.71
C PRO A 331 -17.60 -16.32 -13.20
N ASP A 332 -17.49 -15.35 -12.30
CA ASP A 332 -17.20 -13.95 -12.65
C ASP A 332 -15.73 -13.70 -13.02
N MET A 333 -14.87 -14.72 -12.94
CA MET A 333 -13.40 -14.55 -12.92
C MET A 333 -12.63 -15.58 -13.77
N VAL A 334 -13.32 -16.53 -14.40
CA VAL A 334 -12.67 -17.67 -15.05
C VAL A 334 -12.40 -17.38 -16.54
N SER A 335 -11.15 -17.48 -16.96
CA SER A 335 -10.77 -17.42 -18.38
C SER A 335 -10.79 -18.81 -19.03
N GLN A 336 -10.82 -18.90 -20.36
CA GLN A 336 -10.73 -20.18 -21.05
C GLN A 336 -9.42 -20.91 -20.71
N GLU A 337 -8.30 -20.19 -20.59
CA GLU A 337 -7.02 -20.80 -20.19
C GLU A 337 -7.05 -21.35 -18.75
N ASP A 338 -7.81 -20.72 -17.85
CA ASP A 338 -8.02 -21.24 -16.49
C ASP A 338 -8.84 -22.53 -16.53
N LEU A 339 -9.91 -22.58 -17.35
CA LEU A 339 -10.70 -23.80 -17.56
C LEU A 339 -9.86 -24.94 -18.13
N ASP A 340 -9.07 -24.66 -19.16
CA ASP A 340 -8.20 -25.66 -19.81
C ASP A 340 -7.15 -26.22 -18.83
N THR A 341 -6.57 -25.35 -17.99
CA THR A 341 -5.61 -25.76 -16.95
C THR A 341 -6.26 -26.64 -15.90
N MET A 342 -7.46 -26.26 -15.43
CA MET A 342 -8.19 -27.07 -14.45
C MET A 342 -8.60 -28.42 -15.04
N GLU A 343 -9.03 -28.47 -16.29
CA GLU A 343 -9.43 -29.70 -16.94
C GLU A 343 -8.25 -30.64 -17.21
N ALA A 344 -7.08 -30.09 -17.53
CA ALA A 344 -5.85 -30.86 -17.62
C ALA A 344 -5.48 -31.50 -16.27
N ILE A 345 -5.66 -30.79 -15.16
CA ILE A 345 -5.44 -31.33 -13.81
C ILE A 345 -6.45 -32.43 -13.49
N ARG A 346 -7.75 -32.22 -13.76
CA ARG A 346 -8.79 -33.25 -13.57
C ARG A 346 -8.47 -34.51 -14.36
N SER A 347 -8.17 -34.34 -15.65
CA SER A 347 -7.79 -35.45 -16.54
C SER A 347 -6.56 -36.20 -16.04
N HIS A 348 -5.54 -35.48 -15.56
CA HIS A 348 -4.33 -36.08 -15.00
C HIS A 348 -4.64 -37.00 -13.81
N TRP A 349 -5.40 -36.50 -12.82
CA TRP A 349 -5.73 -37.30 -11.64
C TRP A 349 -6.73 -38.42 -11.92
N CYS A 350 -7.65 -38.23 -12.86
CA CYS A 350 -8.54 -39.30 -13.31
C CYS A 350 -7.81 -40.45 -14.00
N SER A 351 -6.70 -40.18 -14.71
CA SER A 351 -5.94 -41.23 -15.40
C SER A 351 -5.43 -42.33 -14.47
N TYR A 352 -5.21 -42.02 -13.19
CA TYR A 352 -4.80 -42.98 -12.18
C TYR A 352 -5.88 -44.03 -11.86
N LEU A 353 -7.16 -43.78 -12.16
CA LEU A 353 -8.24 -44.76 -11.99
C LEU A 353 -8.11 -45.93 -12.98
N GLU A 354 -7.43 -45.73 -14.10
CA GLU A 354 -7.18 -46.74 -15.12
C GLU A 354 -5.85 -47.49 -14.89
N MET A 355 -5.06 -47.07 -13.89
CA MET A 355 -3.77 -47.65 -13.56
C MET A 355 -3.92 -48.72 -12.48
N ASP A 356 -3.04 -49.73 -12.53
CA ASP A 356 -2.90 -50.73 -11.47
C ASP A 356 -2.10 -50.13 -10.31
N LEU A 357 -2.81 -49.55 -9.33
CA LEU A 357 -2.25 -48.94 -8.13
C LEU A 357 -2.36 -49.88 -6.93
N ASP A 358 -1.42 -49.75 -5.99
CA ASP A 358 -1.54 -50.41 -4.68
C ASP A 358 -2.80 -49.95 -3.95
N ASP A 359 -3.42 -50.85 -3.18
CA ASP A 359 -4.66 -50.59 -2.42
C ASP A 359 -4.57 -49.31 -1.56
N THR A 360 -3.38 -49.03 -0.98
CA THR A 360 -3.17 -47.83 -0.16
C THR A 360 -3.18 -46.54 -0.97
N LEU A 361 -2.57 -46.54 -2.16
CA LEU A 361 -2.58 -45.42 -3.10
C LEU A 361 -3.99 -45.18 -3.65
N GLN A 362 -4.70 -46.26 -4.00
CA GLN A 362 -6.07 -46.16 -4.50
C GLN A 362 -7.01 -45.54 -3.45
N LEU A 363 -6.86 -45.93 -2.18
CA LEU A 363 -7.60 -45.32 -1.07
C LEU A 363 -7.31 -43.82 -0.97
N LYS A 364 -6.03 -43.42 -0.98
CA LYS A 364 -5.62 -42.00 -0.91
C LYS A 364 -6.11 -41.17 -2.09
N LEU A 365 -6.07 -41.72 -3.31
CA LEU A 365 -6.66 -41.07 -4.48
C LEU A 365 -8.16 -40.84 -4.28
N GLY A 366 -8.88 -41.85 -3.78
CA GLY A 366 -10.31 -41.76 -3.49
C GLY A 366 -10.68 -40.68 -2.44
N GLU A 367 -9.78 -40.34 -1.52
CA GLU A 367 -10.01 -39.32 -0.48
C GLU A 367 -10.07 -37.88 -1.03
N PHE A 368 -9.35 -37.57 -2.12
CA PHE A 368 -9.28 -36.20 -2.64
C PHE A 368 -9.82 -36.03 -4.05
N LEU A 369 -9.85 -37.07 -4.88
CA LEU A 369 -10.30 -36.99 -6.27
C LEU A 369 -11.71 -36.38 -6.43
N PRO A 370 -12.72 -36.70 -5.60
CA PRO A 370 -14.03 -36.07 -5.70
C PRO A 370 -13.97 -34.54 -5.61
N ARG A 371 -13.08 -33.99 -4.78
CA ARG A 371 -12.88 -32.53 -4.60
C ARG A 371 -12.08 -31.89 -5.73
N VAL A 372 -11.29 -32.65 -6.47
CA VAL A 372 -10.64 -32.19 -7.72
C VAL A 372 -11.68 -32.04 -8.83
N LEU A 373 -12.68 -32.93 -8.86
CA LEU A 373 -13.74 -32.94 -9.86
C LEU A 373 -14.84 -31.93 -9.55
N ASP A 374 -15.28 -31.86 -8.30
CA ASP A 374 -16.32 -30.93 -7.86
C ASP A 374 -15.73 -29.70 -7.17
N CYS A 375 -15.44 -28.66 -7.96
CA CYS A 375 -14.96 -27.37 -7.46
C CYS A 375 -16.10 -26.40 -7.06
N SER A 376 -17.37 -26.85 -7.03
CA SER A 376 -18.53 -25.96 -7.10
C SER A 376 -19.19 -25.58 -5.77
N THR A 377 -18.97 -26.34 -4.69
CA THR A 377 -19.75 -26.18 -3.45
C THR A 377 -18.96 -25.78 -2.20
N GLU A 378 -17.63 -25.87 -2.21
CA GLU A 378 -16.84 -25.66 -0.98
C GLU A 378 -16.31 -24.22 -0.86
N ARG A 379 -16.60 -23.55 0.26
CA ARG A 379 -16.01 -22.24 0.60
C ARG A 379 -14.54 -22.43 0.95
N VAL A 380 -13.68 -22.33 -0.06
CA VAL A 380 -12.23 -22.35 0.15
C VAL A 380 -11.77 -21.03 0.76
N VAL A 381 -11.12 -21.12 1.91
CA VAL A 381 -10.39 -20.04 2.55
C VAL A 381 -8.92 -20.17 2.14
N LEU A 382 -8.37 -19.11 1.56
CA LEU A 382 -6.93 -19.05 1.29
C LEU A 382 -6.17 -19.08 2.61
N LYS A 383 -5.11 -19.88 2.67
CA LYS A 383 -4.13 -19.74 3.76
C LYS A 383 -3.63 -18.31 3.76
N ASP A 384 -3.48 -17.73 4.95
CA ASP A 384 -2.90 -16.39 5.05
C ASP A 384 -1.58 -16.35 4.27
N PRO A 385 -1.33 -15.27 3.49
CA PRO A 385 -0.05 -15.13 2.85
C PRO A 385 1.01 -15.12 3.98
N PRO A 386 2.12 -15.86 3.84
CA PRO A 386 3.18 -15.84 4.84
C PRO A 386 3.54 -14.38 5.12
N THR A 387 3.74 -14.01 6.39
CA THR A 387 4.00 -12.61 6.77
C THR A 387 5.06 -12.03 5.85
N VAL A 388 4.65 -11.07 5.02
CA VAL A 388 5.58 -10.30 4.20
C VAL A 388 6.45 -9.55 5.20
N ARG A 389 7.65 -10.08 5.49
CA ARG A 389 8.68 -9.36 6.24
C ARG A 389 9.25 -8.28 5.34
N SER A 390 8.43 -7.35 4.88
CA SER A 390 8.90 -6.13 4.25
C SER A 390 9.45 -5.27 5.38
N LYS A 391 10.77 -5.33 5.58
CA LYS A 391 11.47 -4.31 6.37
C LYS A 391 11.56 -2.98 5.63
N VAL A 392 11.18 -2.90 4.34
CA VAL A 392 11.28 -1.65 3.55
C VAL A 392 10.10 -1.52 2.56
N PRO A 393 9.01 -0.83 2.94
CA PRO A 393 7.84 -0.57 2.09
C PRO A 393 8.11 0.30 0.84
N HIS A 394 9.32 0.87 0.71
CA HIS A 394 9.64 1.94 -0.24
C HIS A 394 10.30 1.48 -1.56
N ASP A 395 10.53 0.18 -1.77
CA ASP A 395 11.28 -0.33 -2.93
C ASP A 395 10.43 -1.02 -4.03
N LEU A 396 9.11 -0.81 -4.06
CA LEU A 396 8.24 -1.50 -5.03
C LEU A 396 8.62 -1.20 -6.49
N CYS A 397 9.05 0.03 -6.79
CA CYS A 397 9.47 0.41 -8.13
C CYS A 397 10.72 -0.36 -8.57
N SER A 398 11.76 -0.44 -7.72
CA SER A 398 13.01 -1.14 -8.09
C SER A 398 12.80 -2.65 -8.16
N ARG A 399 11.99 -3.21 -7.23
CA ARG A 399 11.61 -4.63 -7.29
C ARG A 399 10.86 -4.98 -8.57
N LEU A 400 9.90 -4.14 -9.00
CA LEU A 400 9.20 -4.32 -10.27
C LEU A 400 10.18 -4.34 -11.45
N ALA A 401 11.07 -3.36 -11.52
CA ALA A 401 12.06 -3.27 -12.59
C ALA A 401 12.95 -4.53 -12.64
N ALA A 402 13.51 -4.94 -11.50
CA ALA A 402 14.40 -6.09 -11.40
C ALA A 402 13.71 -7.42 -11.78
N ILE A 403 12.50 -7.65 -11.28
CA ILE A 403 11.74 -8.88 -11.57
C ILE A 403 11.37 -8.96 -13.04
N MET A 404 10.90 -7.86 -13.61
CA MET A 404 10.43 -7.84 -14.99
C MET A 404 11.58 -7.92 -15.99
N GLU A 405 12.74 -7.35 -15.66
CA GLU A 405 13.99 -7.57 -16.40
C GLU A 405 14.42 -9.05 -16.35
N SER A 406 14.41 -9.66 -15.16
CA SER A 406 14.75 -11.07 -14.97
C SER A 406 13.85 -12.00 -15.78
N ILE A 407 12.52 -11.81 -15.73
CA ILE A 407 11.53 -12.58 -16.49
C ILE A 407 11.77 -12.47 -18.01
N THR A 408 12.06 -11.26 -18.48
CA THR A 408 12.30 -11.01 -19.91
C THR A 408 13.57 -11.72 -20.38
N ASN A 409 14.65 -11.65 -19.59
CA ASN A 409 15.91 -12.31 -19.90
C ASN A 409 15.78 -13.84 -19.90
N THR A 410 15.04 -14.44 -18.97
CA THR A 410 14.77 -15.89 -18.97
C THR A 410 13.98 -16.32 -20.21
N SER A 411 12.98 -15.51 -20.60
CA SER A 411 12.13 -15.80 -21.77
C SER A 411 12.91 -15.74 -23.09
N VAL A 412 13.89 -14.84 -23.21
CA VAL A 412 14.77 -14.71 -24.38
C VAL A 412 15.80 -15.84 -24.44
N VAL A 413 16.27 -16.35 -23.29
CA VAL A 413 17.26 -17.44 -23.23
C VAL A 413 16.66 -18.81 -23.52
N SER A 414 15.35 -19.02 -23.30
CA SER A 414 14.65 -20.26 -23.69
C SER A 414 14.37 -20.39 -25.21
N VAL A 415 14.82 -19.43 -26.03
CA VAL A 415 14.81 -19.52 -27.50
C VAL A 415 16.25 -19.73 -28.01
N LYS A 416 16.78 -20.95 -27.87
CA LYS A 416 17.97 -21.40 -28.60
C LYS A 416 18.01 -22.90 -28.77
#